data_AF-A0A6P8TC04-F1
#
_entry.id   AF-A0A6P8TC04-F1
#
_cell.length_a   1.000
_cell.length_b   1.000
_cell.length_c   1.000
_cell.angle_alpha   90.00
_cell.angle_beta   90.00
_cell.angle_gamma   90.00
#
_symmetry.space_group_name_H-M   'P 1'
#
loop_
_entity.id
_entity.type
_entity.pdbx_description
1 polymer ?
#
loop_
_entity_poly.entity_id
_entity_poly.type
_entity_poly.pdbx_seq_one_letter_code
_entity_poly.pdbx_strand_id
1 'polypeptide(L)'
;MKKTIFFPGKMRVSFRKGPSGHLRQDPSEEGMIIKKNPSLQDKSAAQKHEHVRTNALTEVLQRGGDVSDRLEVMGEYVLQFGKYKGKLYRWLLENDVGYTLYLMDKVDEEERGGTFNPQGPSKDSLLSFLDYARSFQEIEDLRKYLCSRKPAPPVASEGEHTVGFGARAKDTWKQIWDSRSDGYAAFVLGVKCITNSKMYNLQQYILKQQRAESCPPPAEGCIASATSTLTSSTPVMEEDEELERAMLNLSPSKLYTERRPPAAVSRAPAVSTPTGINMSAMMPTGLIQLPLCPDPMDLLP
;
A
#
# COMPACT_ATOMS: atom_id res chain seq x y z
N MET A 1 -29.73 33.94 14.93
CA MET A 1 -29.96 33.14 13.70
C MET A 1 -28.63 32.60 13.21
N LYS A 2 -28.45 31.27 13.15
CA LYS A 2 -27.25 30.68 12.52
C LYS A 2 -27.46 30.78 11.00
N LYS A 3 -26.62 31.52 10.29
CA LYS A 3 -26.62 31.53 8.82
C LYS A 3 -26.11 30.17 8.36
N THR A 4 -26.99 29.33 7.80
CA THR A 4 -26.57 28.10 7.14
C THR A 4 -26.01 28.48 5.78
N ILE A 5 -24.69 28.40 5.64
CA ILE A 5 -24.02 28.60 4.36
C ILE A 5 -24.23 27.33 3.54
N PHE A 6 -24.78 27.46 2.34
CA PHE A 6 -25.06 26.34 1.44
C PHE A 6 -23.98 26.27 0.36
N PHE A 7 -23.36 25.10 0.22
CA PHE A 7 -22.34 24.83 -0.79
C PHE A 7 -22.91 23.82 -1.80
N PRO A 8 -23.47 24.28 -2.94
CA PRO A 8 -24.11 23.39 -3.91
C PRO A 8 -23.14 22.37 -4.52
N GLY A 9 -21.85 22.70 -4.55
CA GLY A 9 -20.83 21.82 -5.08
C GLY A 9 -20.39 20.73 -4.12
N LYS A 10 -20.73 20.80 -2.82
CA LYS A 10 -20.09 20.01 -1.76
C LYS A 10 -20.05 18.51 -2.05
N MET A 11 -18.86 17.92 -2.02
CA MET A 11 -18.66 16.49 -2.26
C MET A 11 -18.35 15.72 -0.97
N ARG A 12 -18.75 14.45 -0.93
CA ARG A 12 -18.44 13.51 0.16
C ARG A 12 -17.98 12.18 -0.44
N VAL A 13 -17.17 11.43 0.31
CA VAL A 13 -16.75 10.09 -0.07
C VAL A 13 -17.96 9.15 -0.10
N SER A 14 -18.14 8.43 -1.20
CA SER A 14 -19.17 7.41 -1.36
C SER A 14 -18.59 6.00 -1.32
N PHE A 15 -18.45 5.45 -0.12
CA PHE A 15 -17.88 4.11 0.06
C PHE A 15 -18.72 3.00 -0.60
N ARG A 16 -18.04 2.06 -1.27
CA ARG A 16 -18.67 0.83 -1.73
C ARG A 16 -18.96 -0.12 -0.58
N LYS A 17 -20.20 -0.61 -0.52
CA LYS A 17 -20.66 -1.57 0.48
C LYS A 17 -21.12 -2.86 -0.18
N GLY A 18 -20.87 -3.99 0.47
CA GLY A 18 -21.38 -5.29 0.08
C GLY A 18 -22.82 -5.52 0.55
N PRO A 19 -23.42 -6.69 0.25
CA PRO A 19 -24.78 -7.02 0.67
C PRO A 19 -25.02 -6.96 2.18
N SER A 20 -23.96 -7.20 2.98
CA SER A 20 -23.99 -7.11 4.44
C SER A 20 -23.86 -5.68 4.97
N GLY A 21 -23.80 -4.66 4.10
CA GLY A 21 -23.58 -3.26 4.48
C GLY A 21 -22.14 -2.92 4.87
N HIS A 22 -21.23 -3.90 4.92
CA HIS A 22 -19.82 -3.70 5.21
C HIS A 22 -19.08 -3.16 3.98
N LEU A 23 -17.99 -2.42 4.22
CA LEU A 23 -17.14 -1.90 3.15
C LEU A 23 -16.56 -3.03 2.28
N ARG A 24 -16.62 -2.86 0.96
CA ARG A 24 -15.92 -3.74 0.02
C ARG A 24 -14.44 -3.40 0.00
N GLN A 25 -13.60 -4.41 0.19
CA GLN A 25 -12.15 -4.28 0.16
C GLN A 25 -11.57 -4.54 -1.22
N ASP A 26 -12.25 -5.33 -2.05
CA ASP A 26 -11.78 -5.64 -3.39
C ASP A 26 -11.90 -4.41 -4.31
N PRO A 27 -10.99 -4.20 -5.28
CA PRO A 27 -11.01 -3.01 -6.15
C PRO A 27 -12.25 -2.94 -7.05
N SER A 28 -12.69 -1.74 -7.47
CA SER A 28 -13.74 -1.57 -8.49
C SER A 28 -13.27 -2.09 -9.85
N GLU A 29 -14.17 -2.16 -10.82
CA GLU A 29 -13.81 -2.34 -12.22
C GLU A 29 -12.75 -1.33 -12.69
N GLU A 30 -12.91 -0.04 -12.37
CA GLU A 30 -11.90 0.99 -12.67
C GLU A 30 -10.55 0.71 -11.96
N GLY A 31 -10.59 0.36 -10.67
CA GLY A 31 -9.40 0.01 -9.91
C GLY A 31 -8.70 -1.25 -10.44
N MET A 32 -9.48 -2.21 -10.92
CA MET A 32 -9.00 -3.47 -11.52
C MET A 32 -8.38 -3.24 -12.90
N ILE A 33 -8.91 -2.30 -13.71
CA ILE A 33 -8.33 -1.94 -15.00
C ILE A 33 -6.91 -1.38 -14.80
N ILE A 34 -6.74 -0.45 -13.86
CA ILE A 34 -5.42 0.12 -13.53
C ILE A 34 -4.50 -0.95 -12.94
N LYS A 35 -5.01 -1.83 -12.06
CA LYS A 35 -4.23 -2.93 -11.49
C LYS A 35 -3.71 -3.87 -12.59
N LYS A 36 -4.55 -4.24 -13.57
CA LYS A 36 -4.19 -5.18 -14.64
C LYS A 36 -3.33 -4.57 -15.75
N ASN A 37 -3.30 -3.25 -15.87
CA ASN A 37 -2.57 -2.57 -16.91
C ASN A 37 -1.64 -1.49 -16.35
N PRO A 38 -0.38 -1.84 -15.99
CA PRO A 38 0.61 -0.90 -15.47
C PRO A 38 0.93 0.29 -16.38
N SER A 39 0.61 0.22 -17.68
CA SER A 39 0.79 1.37 -18.59
C SER A 39 -0.16 2.54 -18.29
N LEU A 40 -1.24 2.30 -17.55
CA LEU A 40 -2.19 3.33 -17.09
C LEU A 40 -1.75 4.03 -15.80
N GLN A 41 -0.67 3.57 -15.16
CA GLN A 41 -0.16 4.16 -13.92
C GLN A 41 0.69 5.39 -14.24
N ASP A 42 0.50 6.45 -13.47
CA ASP A 42 1.29 7.67 -13.61
C ASP A 42 2.73 7.46 -13.10
N LYS A 43 3.70 7.67 -13.99
CA LYS A 43 5.15 7.52 -13.72
C LYS A 43 5.88 8.86 -13.58
N SER A 44 5.13 9.97 -13.53
CA SER A 44 5.70 11.31 -13.32
C SER A 44 6.44 11.41 -11.98
N ALA A 45 7.23 12.46 -11.78
CA ALA A 45 7.82 12.74 -10.47
C ALA A 45 6.75 13.17 -9.45
N ALA A 46 6.94 12.88 -8.16
CA ALA A 46 6.01 13.32 -7.12
C ALA A 46 6.07 14.84 -6.94
N GLN A 47 4.90 15.49 -6.88
CA GLN A 47 4.76 16.91 -6.63
C GLN A 47 4.83 17.22 -5.13
N LYS A 48 5.30 18.42 -4.78
CA LYS A 48 5.33 18.89 -3.38
C LYS A 48 3.92 19.05 -2.84
N HIS A 49 3.74 18.74 -1.55
CA HIS A 49 2.47 18.84 -0.84
C HIS A 49 1.74 20.18 -1.05
N GLU A 50 2.45 21.30 -0.97
CA GLU A 50 1.87 22.65 -1.16
C GLU A 50 1.23 22.86 -2.55
N HIS A 51 1.81 22.26 -3.59
CA HIS A 51 1.26 22.36 -4.94
C HIS A 51 -0.03 21.54 -5.06
N VAL A 52 -0.04 20.32 -4.51
CA VAL A 52 -1.23 19.47 -4.46
C VAL A 52 -2.35 20.16 -3.70
N ARG A 53 -2.04 20.79 -2.55
CA ARG A 53 -3.00 21.55 -1.75
C ARG A 53 -3.58 22.75 -2.49
N THR A 54 -2.73 23.53 -3.18
CA THR A 54 -3.16 24.72 -3.93
C THR A 54 -4.11 24.35 -5.07
N ASN A 55 -3.79 23.27 -5.79
CA ASN A 55 -4.65 22.75 -6.86
C ASN A 55 -5.99 22.28 -6.30
N ALA A 56 -5.98 21.50 -5.21
CA ALA A 56 -7.20 21.03 -4.56
C ALA A 56 -8.13 22.17 -4.10
N LEU A 57 -7.57 23.22 -3.48
CA LEU A 57 -8.34 24.42 -3.10
C LEU A 57 -9.00 25.09 -4.31
N THR A 58 -8.28 25.16 -5.43
CA THR A 58 -8.78 25.74 -6.68
C THR A 58 -9.93 24.90 -7.23
N GLU A 59 -9.81 23.58 -7.26
CA GLU A 59 -10.85 22.66 -7.73
C GLU A 59 -12.12 22.73 -6.86
N VAL A 60 -11.98 22.71 -5.53
CA VAL A 60 -13.11 22.86 -4.60
C VAL A 60 -13.82 24.20 -4.84
N LEU A 61 -13.06 25.29 -4.99
CA LEU A 61 -13.62 26.62 -5.22
C LEU A 61 -14.36 26.69 -6.56
N GLN A 62 -13.76 26.19 -7.64
CA GLN A 62 -14.35 26.20 -8.99
C GLN A 62 -15.67 25.41 -9.05
N ARG A 63 -15.75 24.30 -8.31
CA ARG A 63 -16.98 23.50 -8.19
C ARG A 63 -18.04 24.14 -7.28
N GLY A 64 -17.71 25.20 -6.53
CA GLY A 64 -18.62 25.81 -5.55
C GLY A 64 -18.75 24.99 -4.26
N GLY A 65 -17.71 24.25 -3.90
CA GLY A 65 -17.59 23.52 -2.65
C GLY A 65 -17.12 24.38 -1.47
N ASP A 66 -16.95 23.75 -0.31
CA ASP A 66 -16.55 24.40 0.93
C ASP A 66 -15.04 24.31 1.15
N VAL A 67 -14.30 25.36 0.80
CA VAL A 67 -12.84 25.42 1.03
C VAL A 67 -12.44 25.48 2.51
N SER A 68 -13.40 25.74 3.41
CA SER A 68 -13.17 25.69 4.86
C SER A 68 -13.34 24.26 5.41
N ASP A 69 -14.01 23.37 4.68
CA ASP A 69 -14.10 21.96 5.02
C ASP A 69 -12.81 21.24 4.62
N ARG A 70 -11.98 20.96 5.62
CA ARG A 70 -10.71 20.25 5.46
C ARG A 70 -10.86 18.93 4.72
N LEU A 71 -11.92 18.15 4.98
CA LEU A 71 -12.09 16.83 4.37
C LEU A 71 -12.52 16.94 2.91
N GLU A 72 -13.29 17.97 2.57
CA GLU A 72 -13.63 18.24 1.17
C GLU A 72 -12.36 18.59 0.37
N VAL A 73 -11.52 19.48 0.92
CA VAL A 73 -10.25 19.87 0.30
C VAL A 73 -9.28 18.69 0.19
N MET A 74 -9.09 17.91 1.26
CA MET A 74 -8.24 16.72 1.22
C MET A 74 -8.77 15.66 0.25
N GLY A 75 -10.08 15.57 0.05
CA GLY A 75 -10.67 14.67 -0.93
C GLY A 75 -10.23 14.95 -2.37
N GLU A 76 -9.89 16.20 -2.69
CA GLU A 76 -9.36 16.62 -3.99
C GLU A 76 -7.83 16.53 -4.10
N TYR A 77 -7.13 16.05 -3.07
CA TYR A 77 -5.69 15.83 -3.17
C TYR A 77 -5.40 14.69 -4.13
N VAL A 78 -4.46 14.91 -5.04
CA VAL A 78 -3.97 13.88 -5.96
C VAL A 78 -2.89 13.05 -5.28
N LEU A 79 -3.06 11.73 -5.30
CA LEU A 79 -2.07 10.74 -4.86
C LEU A 79 -0.75 10.94 -5.60
N GLN A 80 0.34 11.07 -4.85
CA GLN A 80 1.69 11.23 -5.39
C GLN A 80 2.53 9.94 -5.31
N PHE A 81 1.90 8.82 -4.98
CA PHE A 81 2.56 7.53 -4.72
C PHE A 81 1.73 6.34 -5.21
N GLY A 82 2.38 5.19 -5.33
CA GLY A 82 1.75 3.89 -5.59
C GLY A 82 1.10 3.75 -6.96
N LYS A 83 0.47 2.60 -7.19
CA LYS A 83 -0.19 2.24 -8.45
C LYS A 83 -1.36 3.14 -8.85
N TYR A 84 -1.96 3.85 -7.87
CA TYR A 84 -3.05 4.80 -8.10
C TYR A 84 -2.59 6.26 -8.13
N LYS A 85 -1.28 6.50 -8.29
CA LYS A 85 -0.75 7.85 -8.49
C LYS A 85 -1.52 8.58 -9.60
N GLY A 86 -1.83 9.85 -9.36
CA GLY A 86 -2.66 10.67 -10.25
C GLY A 86 -4.17 10.59 -9.98
N LYS A 87 -4.63 9.66 -9.12
CA LYS A 87 -6.02 9.63 -8.64
C LYS A 87 -6.21 10.47 -7.38
N LEU A 88 -7.45 10.86 -7.13
CA LEU A 88 -7.81 11.63 -5.94
C LEU A 88 -7.82 10.75 -4.68
N TYR A 89 -7.59 11.34 -3.52
CA TYR A 89 -7.75 10.66 -2.23
C TYR A 89 -9.16 10.10 -2.05
N ARG A 90 -10.19 10.91 -2.36
CA ARG A 90 -11.58 10.46 -2.38
C ARG A 90 -11.76 9.27 -3.31
N TRP A 91 -11.21 9.36 -4.53
CA TRP A 91 -11.33 8.28 -5.52
C TRP A 91 -10.79 6.96 -4.96
N LEU A 92 -9.65 6.95 -4.26
CA LEU A 92 -9.10 5.72 -3.69
C LEU A 92 -10.00 5.10 -2.63
N LEU A 93 -10.58 5.89 -1.72
CA LEU A 93 -11.52 5.39 -0.71
C LEU A 93 -12.83 4.85 -1.33
N GLU A 94 -13.25 5.40 -2.46
CA GLU A 94 -14.40 4.92 -3.22
C GLU A 94 -14.06 3.68 -4.06
N ASN A 95 -12.79 3.53 -4.46
CA ASN A 95 -12.38 2.57 -5.49
C ASN A 95 -11.63 1.33 -4.97
N ASP A 96 -10.84 1.42 -3.90
CA ASP A 96 -10.05 0.32 -3.35
C ASP A 96 -9.71 0.53 -1.86
N VAL A 97 -10.68 0.22 -1.00
CA VAL A 97 -10.50 0.28 0.47
C VAL A 97 -9.49 -0.77 0.94
N GLY A 98 -9.38 -1.91 0.26
CA GLY A 98 -8.41 -2.95 0.62
C GLY A 98 -6.97 -2.46 0.50
N TYR A 99 -6.67 -1.71 -0.57
CA TYR A 99 -5.37 -1.06 -0.72
C TYR A 99 -5.12 0.01 0.35
N THR A 100 -6.16 0.76 0.75
CA THR A 100 -6.06 1.73 1.84
C THR A 100 -5.65 1.06 3.16
N LEU A 101 -6.31 -0.05 3.51
CA LEU A 101 -5.98 -0.83 4.72
C LEU A 101 -4.57 -1.40 4.66
N TYR A 102 -4.18 -1.95 3.51
CA TYR A 102 -2.82 -2.45 3.31
C TYR A 102 -1.76 -1.36 3.55
N LEU A 103 -1.98 -0.14 3.04
CA LEU A 103 -1.06 0.97 3.28
C LEU A 103 -0.98 1.34 4.77
N MET A 104 -2.12 1.34 5.48
CA MET A 104 -2.14 1.57 6.93
C MET A 104 -1.32 0.51 7.66
N ASP A 105 -1.59 -0.77 7.40
CA ASP A 105 -0.91 -1.89 8.05
C ASP A 105 0.60 -1.87 7.75
N LYS A 106 0.99 -1.55 6.51
CA LYS A 106 2.40 -1.42 6.12
C LYS A 106 3.12 -0.29 6.83
N VAL A 107 2.50 0.88 6.95
CA VAL A 107 3.10 1.98 7.72
C VAL A 107 3.22 1.61 9.20
N ASP A 108 2.21 0.98 9.78
CA ASP A 108 2.28 0.51 11.18
C ASP A 108 3.36 -0.55 11.38
N GLU A 109 3.60 -1.43 10.40
CA GLU A 109 4.69 -2.40 10.38
C GLU A 109 6.07 -1.71 10.33
N GLU A 110 6.26 -0.74 9.41
CA GLU A 110 7.51 0.02 9.28
C GLU A 110 7.80 0.86 10.53
N GLU A 111 6.79 1.48 11.13
CA GLU A 111 6.92 2.27 12.36
C GLU A 111 7.31 1.38 13.55
N ARG A 112 6.65 0.22 13.70
CA ARG A 112 6.98 -0.76 14.75
C ARG A 112 8.36 -1.38 14.55
N GLY A 113 8.80 -1.54 13.31
CA GLY A 113 10.13 -2.02 12.94
C GLY A 113 11.23 -0.95 13.06
N GLY A 114 10.88 0.32 13.26
CA GLY A 114 11.83 1.43 13.29
C GLY A 114 12.50 1.73 11.95
N THR A 115 11.93 1.24 10.84
CA THR A 115 12.46 1.42 9.47
C THR A 115 11.72 2.50 8.69
N PHE A 116 10.69 3.12 9.28
CA PHE A 116 9.91 4.15 8.62
C PHE A 116 10.72 5.42 8.36
N ASN A 117 10.91 5.74 7.09
CA ASN A 117 11.50 7.00 6.63
C ASN A 117 10.37 7.95 6.15
N PRO A 118 10.04 9.02 6.90
CA PRO A 118 8.96 9.93 6.54
C PRO A 118 9.34 10.98 5.49
N GLN A 119 10.57 10.99 4.96
CA GLN A 119 11.02 12.08 4.09
C GLN A 119 10.61 11.87 2.62
N GLY A 120 10.10 12.95 2.03
CA GLY A 120 9.95 13.11 0.58
C GLY A 120 8.49 13.28 0.13
N PRO A 121 8.24 13.86 -1.05
CA PRO A 121 6.88 14.25 -1.47
C PRO A 121 5.89 13.07 -1.56
N SER A 122 6.37 11.87 -1.91
CA SER A 122 5.56 10.65 -1.92
C SER A 122 5.16 10.23 -0.51
N LYS A 123 6.07 10.32 0.47
CA LYS A 123 5.80 9.99 1.88
C LYS A 123 4.90 11.05 2.53
N ASP A 124 5.09 12.33 2.22
CA ASP A 124 4.18 13.41 2.64
C ASP A 124 2.75 13.15 2.14
N SER A 125 2.61 12.74 0.87
CA SER A 125 1.33 12.38 0.30
C SER A 125 0.74 11.11 0.92
N LEU A 126 1.56 10.10 1.25
CA LEU A 126 1.10 8.90 1.95
C LEU A 126 0.55 9.24 3.34
N LEU A 127 1.32 9.95 4.16
CA LEU A 127 0.91 10.33 5.51
C LEU A 127 -0.35 11.21 5.51
N SER A 128 -0.41 12.17 4.59
CA SER A 128 -1.59 13.01 4.39
C SER A 128 -2.83 12.20 3.95
N PHE A 129 -2.65 11.17 3.13
CA PHE A 129 -3.74 10.27 2.74
C PHE A 129 -4.20 9.40 3.92
N LEU A 130 -3.28 8.87 4.71
CA LEU A 130 -3.63 8.06 5.88
C LEU A 130 -4.37 8.89 6.92
N ASP A 131 -3.99 10.15 7.15
CA ASP A 131 -4.71 11.08 8.02
C ASP A 131 -6.14 11.37 7.50
N TYR A 132 -6.28 11.54 6.18
CA TYR A 132 -7.60 11.65 5.55
C TYR A 132 -8.46 10.40 5.77
N ALA A 133 -7.91 9.21 5.51
CA ALA A 133 -8.63 7.95 5.65
C ALA A 133 -9.07 7.67 7.10
N ARG A 134 -8.23 8.00 8.09
CA ARG A 134 -8.56 7.88 9.53
C ARG A 134 -9.68 8.83 9.98
N SER A 135 -9.98 9.86 9.20
CA SER A 135 -11.08 10.78 9.49
C SER A 135 -12.47 10.19 9.21
N PHE A 136 -12.55 8.98 8.62
CA PHE A 136 -13.81 8.30 8.31
C PHE A 136 -14.06 7.14 9.28
N GLN A 137 -15.18 7.21 10.00
CA GLN A 137 -15.57 6.18 10.96
C GLN A 137 -15.73 4.81 10.29
N GLU A 138 -16.19 4.77 9.04
CA GLU A 138 -16.34 3.52 8.29
C GLU A 138 -15.01 2.77 8.09
N ILE A 139 -13.89 3.49 7.97
CA ILE A 139 -12.55 2.91 7.85
C ILE A 139 -12.08 2.37 9.21
N GLU A 140 -12.22 3.13 10.28
CA GLU A 140 -11.84 2.70 11.63
C GLU A 140 -12.68 1.52 12.12
N ASP A 141 -13.98 1.51 11.84
CA ASP A 141 -14.88 0.40 12.15
C ASP A 141 -14.46 -0.87 11.41
N LEU A 142 -14.09 -0.75 10.14
CA LEU A 142 -13.58 -1.88 9.35
C LEU A 142 -12.27 -2.40 9.93
N ARG A 143 -11.32 -1.52 10.25
CA ARG A 143 -10.03 -1.91 10.83
C ARG A 143 -10.21 -2.62 12.16
N LYS A 144 -11.06 -2.08 13.05
CA LYS A 144 -11.44 -2.72 14.31
C LYS A 144 -12.09 -4.08 14.10
N TYR A 145 -13.03 -4.18 13.15
CA TYR A 145 -13.67 -5.45 12.79
C TYR A 145 -12.63 -6.48 12.35
N LEU A 146 -11.69 -6.12 11.46
CA LEU A 146 -10.65 -7.02 10.97
C LEU A 146 -9.68 -7.44 12.07
N CYS A 147 -9.24 -6.54 12.96
CA CYS A 147 -8.41 -6.90 14.11
C CYS A 147 -9.15 -7.83 15.09
N SER A 148 -10.46 -7.64 15.26
CA SER A 148 -11.29 -8.48 16.14
C SER A 148 -11.66 -9.83 15.52
N ARG A 149 -11.60 -9.92 14.18
CA ARG A 149 -11.90 -11.12 13.43
C ARG A 149 -10.76 -12.11 13.66
N LYS A 150 -10.99 -13.07 14.55
CA LYS A 150 -10.16 -14.27 14.62
C LYS A 150 -10.09 -14.87 13.21
N PRO A 151 -8.91 -15.28 12.71
CA PRO A 151 -8.82 -15.96 11.43
C PRO A 151 -9.91 -17.02 11.41
N ALA A 152 -10.70 -17.06 10.34
CA ALA A 152 -11.53 -18.23 10.12
C ALA A 152 -10.59 -19.45 10.26
N PRO A 153 -11.01 -20.53 10.96
CA PRO A 153 -10.20 -21.74 10.99
C PRO A 153 -9.71 -22.00 9.57
N PRO A 154 -8.41 -22.27 9.35
CA PRO A 154 -7.90 -22.54 8.01
C PRO A 154 -8.89 -23.51 7.37
N VAL A 155 -9.36 -23.18 6.15
CA VAL A 155 -10.23 -24.08 5.40
C VAL A 155 -9.53 -25.41 5.47
N ALA A 156 -10.13 -26.35 6.19
CA ALA A 156 -9.51 -27.63 6.49
C ALA A 156 -8.98 -28.15 5.16
N SER A 157 -7.68 -28.48 5.10
CA SER A 157 -7.10 -29.05 3.88
C SER A 157 -8.03 -30.17 3.40
N GLU A 158 -8.22 -30.38 2.09
CA GLU A 158 -9.18 -31.39 1.61
C GLU A 158 -9.02 -32.76 2.31
N GLY A 159 -7.79 -33.09 2.76
CA GLY A 159 -7.49 -34.29 3.54
C GLY A 159 -7.94 -34.30 5.01
N GLU A 160 -8.26 -33.17 5.61
CA GLU A 160 -8.78 -33.02 6.98
C GLU A 160 -10.31 -33.16 7.05
N HIS A 161 -11.00 -33.21 5.91
CA HIS A 161 -12.42 -33.52 5.87
C HIS A 161 -12.69 -34.91 6.46
N THR A 162 -13.69 -35.01 7.33
CA THR A 162 -14.16 -36.31 7.84
C THR A 162 -14.98 -37.03 6.78
N VAL A 163 -14.89 -38.36 6.73
CA VAL A 163 -15.73 -39.21 5.87
C VAL A 163 -17.21 -38.94 6.16
N GLY A 164 -17.60 -38.87 7.44
CA GLY A 164 -18.95 -38.46 7.85
C GLY A 164 -20.07 -39.45 7.51
N PHE A 165 -19.73 -40.70 7.17
CA PHE A 165 -20.65 -41.82 6.94
C PHE A 165 -19.93 -43.18 7.12
N GLY A 166 -20.69 -44.25 7.36
CA GLY A 166 -20.16 -45.62 7.47
C GLY A 166 -19.29 -45.88 8.71
N ALA A 167 -18.63 -47.04 8.74
CA ALA A 167 -17.82 -47.47 9.88
C ALA A 167 -16.60 -46.56 10.15
N ARG A 168 -16.14 -45.81 9.14
CA ARG A 168 -15.01 -44.87 9.22
C ARG A 168 -15.47 -43.41 9.25
N ALA A 169 -16.70 -43.13 9.71
CA ALA A 169 -17.28 -41.78 9.68
C ALA A 169 -16.45 -40.71 10.42
N LYS A 170 -15.69 -41.12 11.44
CA LYS A 170 -14.85 -40.23 12.26
C LYS A 170 -13.48 -39.97 11.65
N ASP A 171 -13.08 -40.76 10.65
CA ASP A 171 -11.76 -40.67 10.06
C ASP A 171 -11.72 -39.55 9.04
N THR A 172 -10.54 -38.97 8.86
CA THR A 172 -10.29 -37.97 7.83
C THR A 172 -10.01 -38.63 6.49
N TRP A 173 -10.21 -37.90 5.40
CA TRP A 173 -9.92 -38.40 4.05
C TRP A 173 -8.43 -38.76 3.90
N LYS A 174 -7.54 -38.01 4.56
CA LYS A 174 -6.12 -38.33 4.67
C LYS A 174 -5.88 -39.66 5.39
N GLN A 175 -6.55 -39.90 6.52
CA GLN A 175 -6.43 -41.19 7.23
C GLN A 175 -6.90 -42.36 6.36
N ILE A 176 -7.96 -42.20 5.56
CA ILE A 176 -8.41 -43.22 4.60
C ILE A 176 -7.37 -43.48 3.51
N TRP A 177 -6.67 -42.43 3.06
CA TRP A 177 -5.60 -42.55 2.07
C TRP A 177 -4.35 -43.22 2.63
N ASP A 178 -3.94 -42.83 3.84
CA ASP A 178 -2.76 -43.34 4.51
C ASP A 178 -2.98 -44.81 4.93
N SER A 179 -4.20 -45.20 5.30
CA SER A 179 -4.56 -46.59 5.64
C SER A 179 -5.03 -47.43 4.46
N ARG A 180 -4.83 -46.99 3.20
CA ARG A 180 -5.42 -47.62 1.99
C ARG A 180 -5.12 -49.12 1.80
N SER A 181 -4.08 -49.64 2.45
CA SER A 181 -3.74 -51.07 2.48
C SER A 181 -4.78 -51.93 3.20
N ASP A 182 -5.67 -51.33 4.01
CA ASP A 182 -6.77 -52.02 4.70
C ASP A 182 -7.95 -52.39 3.78
N GLY A 183 -7.91 -51.95 2.52
CA GLY A 183 -8.93 -52.24 1.50
C GLY A 183 -10.14 -51.31 1.50
N TYR A 184 -10.28 -50.40 2.48
CA TYR A 184 -11.42 -49.47 2.55
C TYR A 184 -11.41 -48.46 1.39
N ALA A 185 -10.23 -47.95 1.02
CA ALA A 185 -10.09 -47.04 -0.12
C ALA A 185 -10.48 -47.72 -1.45
N ALA A 186 -10.10 -49.00 -1.63
CA ALA A 186 -10.48 -49.79 -2.81
C ALA A 186 -11.98 -50.04 -2.87
N PHE A 187 -12.62 -50.30 -1.73
CA PHE A 187 -14.07 -50.40 -1.62
C PHE A 187 -14.76 -49.10 -2.04
N VAL A 188 -14.32 -47.94 -1.52
CA VAL A 188 -14.88 -46.62 -1.87
C VAL A 188 -14.79 -46.34 -3.38
N LEU A 189 -13.68 -46.73 -4.02
CA LEU A 189 -13.51 -46.58 -5.47
C LEU A 189 -14.46 -47.46 -6.30
N GLY A 190 -14.87 -48.61 -5.77
CA GLY A 190 -15.77 -49.56 -6.44
C GLY A 190 -17.26 -49.24 -6.30
N VAL A 191 -17.64 -48.29 -5.44
CA VAL A 191 -19.04 -47.92 -5.20
C VAL A 191 -19.51 -46.90 -6.25
N LYS A 192 -20.71 -47.11 -6.79
CA LYS A 192 -21.39 -46.12 -7.63
C LYS A 192 -21.94 -45.00 -6.76
N CYS A 193 -21.45 -43.79 -6.96
CA CYS A 193 -21.84 -42.63 -6.16
C CYS A 193 -22.75 -41.68 -6.92
N ILE A 194 -23.66 -41.03 -6.20
CA ILE A 194 -24.42 -39.88 -6.70
C ILE A 194 -23.48 -38.67 -6.69
N THR A 195 -23.47 -37.90 -7.78
CA THR A 195 -22.66 -36.68 -7.92
C THR A 195 -22.87 -35.75 -6.72
N ASN A 196 -21.77 -35.19 -6.20
CA ASN A 196 -21.74 -34.31 -5.01
C ASN A 196 -22.16 -34.96 -3.67
N SER A 197 -22.36 -36.27 -3.60
CA SER A 197 -22.51 -36.96 -2.32
C SER A 197 -21.19 -36.98 -1.53
N LYS A 198 -21.28 -37.17 -0.20
CA LYS A 198 -20.08 -37.33 0.65
C LYS A 198 -19.16 -38.46 0.17
N MET A 199 -19.74 -39.56 -0.28
CA MET A 199 -19.00 -40.70 -0.86
C MET A 199 -18.32 -40.31 -2.18
N TYR A 200 -19.03 -39.61 -3.07
CA TYR A 200 -18.47 -39.11 -4.32
C TYR A 200 -17.27 -38.18 -4.07
N ASN A 201 -17.37 -37.28 -3.10
CA ASN A 201 -16.30 -36.34 -2.77
C ASN A 201 -15.05 -37.06 -2.22
N LEU A 202 -15.24 -38.05 -1.33
CA LEU A 202 -14.14 -38.91 -0.85
C LEU A 202 -13.52 -39.71 -2.01
N GLN A 203 -14.33 -40.22 -2.93
CA GLN A 203 -13.86 -40.94 -4.11
C GLN A 203 -13.00 -40.06 -5.02
N GLN A 204 -13.41 -38.81 -5.26
CA GLN A 204 -12.61 -37.85 -6.04
C GLN A 204 -11.28 -37.53 -5.36
N TYR A 205 -11.26 -37.38 -4.04
CA TYR A 205 -10.03 -37.19 -3.27
C TYR A 205 -9.06 -38.37 -3.43
N ILE A 206 -9.53 -39.60 -3.27
CA ILE A 206 -8.69 -40.81 -3.44
C ILE A 206 -8.13 -40.91 -4.87
N LEU A 207 -8.95 -40.64 -5.89
CA LEU A 207 -8.51 -40.62 -7.29
C LEU A 207 -7.46 -39.53 -7.56
N LYS A 208 -7.65 -38.34 -6.98
CA LYS A 208 -6.71 -37.22 -7.09
C LYS A 208 -5.35 -37.60 -6.48
N GLN A 209 -5.34 -38.27 -5.33
CA GLN A 209 -4.10 -38.74 -4.71
C GLN A 209 -3.42 -39.88 -5.48
N GLN A 210 -4.18 -40.81 -6.08
CA GLN A 210 -3.60 -41.83 -6.98
C GLN A 210 -2.90 -41.22 -8.19
N ARG A 211 -3.49 -40.16 -8.78
CA ARG A 211 -2.86 -39.44 -9.88
C ARG A 211 -1.59 -38.71 -9.45
N ALA A 212 -1.55 -38.21 -8.22
CA ALA A 212 -0.38 -37.56 -7.66
C ALA A 212 0.76 -38.56 -7.35
N GLU A 213 0.45 -39.76 -6.83
CA GLU A 213 1.45 -40.83 -6.60
C GLU A 213 1.93 -41.49 -7.90
N SER A 214 1.09 -41.53 -8.94
CA SER A 214 1.42 -42.16 -10.23
C SER A 214 2.29 -41.29 -11.15
N CYS A 215 2.64 -40.06 -10.76
CA CYS A 215 3.48 -39.16 -11.54
C CYS A 215 4.84 -38.98 -10.82
N PRO A 216 5.96 -39.50 -11.34
CA PRO A 216 7.26 -39.13 -10.80
C PRO A 216 7.53 -37.65 -11.12
N PRO A 217 8.32 -36.92 -10.29
CA PRO A 217 8.72 -35.56 -10.62
C PRO A 217 9.50 -35.59 -11.94
N PRO A 218 9.23 -34.69 -12.90
CA PRO A 218 10.11 -34.55 -14.06
C PRO A 218 11.48 -34.08 -13.56
N ALA A 219 12.52 -34.78 -14.00
CA ALA A 219 13.87 -34.26 -13.97
C ALA A 219 13.90 -32.87 -14.62
N GLU A 220 14.71 -31.99 -14.05
CA GLU A 220 14.93 -30.61 -14.48
C GLU A 220 14.96 -30.47 -16.02
N GLY A 221 14.04 -29.69 -16.58
CA GLY A 221 14.11 -29.27 -17.98
C GLY A 221 12.77 -28.98 -18.66
N CYS A 222 12.54 -27.69 -18.91
CA CYS A 222 11.74 -27.12 -20.00
C CYS A 222 10.19 -27.22 -19.96
N ILE A 223 9.60 -26.14 -19.43
CA ILE A 223 8.54 -25.28 -20.00
C ILE A 223 7.59 -25.91 -21.04
N ALA A 224 6.31 -26.08 -20.65
CA ALA A 224 5.14 -25.66 -21.41
C ALA A 224 3.91 -25.59 -20.49
N SER A 225 3.55 -24.38 -20.08
CA SER A 225 2.34 -24.10 -19.30
C SER A 225 1.09 -24.24 -20.16
N ALA A 226 0.19 -25.13 -19.77
CA ALA A 226 -1.21 -25.07 -20.16
C ALA A 226 -2.07 -25.45 -18.93
N THR A 227 -2.22 -24.50 -18.00
CA THR A 227 -3.13 -24.64 -16.87
C THR A 227 -4.34 -23.75 -17.12
N SER A 228 -5.46 -24.38 -17.48
CA SER A 228 -6.79 -23.80 -17.29
C SER A 228 -7.10 -23.84 -15.80
N THR A 229 -7.06 -22.67 -15.14
CA THR A 229 -7.43 -22.55 -13.73
C THR A 229 -8.77 -21.85 -13.62
N LEU A 230 -9.81 -22.60 -13.26
CA LEU A 230 -11.05 -22.08 -12.72
C LEU A 230 -10.76 -21.51 -11.33
N THR A 231 -11.00 -20.22 -11.19
CA THR A 231 -10.72 -19.39 -10.02
C THR A 231 -11.82 -19.56 -8.96
N SER A 232 -11.43 -19.92 -7.74
CA SER A 232 -12.24 -19.70 -6.55
C SER A 232 -11.46 -18.75 -5.63
N SER A 233 -12.14 -17.68 -5.22
CA SER A 233 -11.58 -16.43 -4.77
C SER A 233 -11.18 -16.46 -3.30
N THR A 234 -9.89 -16.62 -3.04
CA THR A 234 -9.22 -16.13 -1.83
C THR A 234 -8.40 -14.91 -2.26
N PRO A 235 -8.56 -13.71 -1.66
CA PRO A 235 -7.70 -12.58 -2.00
C PRO A 235 -6.33 -12.83 -1.38
N VAL A 236 -5.49 -13.57 -2.09
CA VAL A 236 -4.04 -13.50 -1.93
C VAL A 236 -3.68 -12.09 -2.39
N MET A 237 -3.31 -11.24 -1.44
CA MET A 237 -2.76 -9.93 -1.74
C MET A 237 -1.45 -10.16 -2.48
N GLU A 238 -1.45 -10.02 -3.80
CA GLU A 238 -0.22 -10.00 -4.59
C GLU A 238 0.66 -8.86 -4.07
N GLU A 239 1.86 -9.22 -3.63
CA GLU A 239 2.92 -8.33 -3.18
C GLU A 239 3.27 -7.37 -4.33
N ASP A 240 2.99 -6.08 -4.14
CA ASP A 240 3.29 -5.04 -5.12
C ASP A 240 4.81 -4.74 -5.05
N GLU A 241 5.62 -5.54 -5.75
CA GLU A 241 7.08 -5.39 -5.84
C GLU A 241 7.50 -4.00 -6.34
N GLU A 242 6.64 -3.31 -7.11
CA GLU A 242 6.91 -1.97 -7.62
C GLU A 242 6.71 -0.92 -6.52
N LEU A 243 5.75 -1.12 -5.61
CA LEU A 243 5.63 -0.36 -4.37
C LEU A 243 6.80 -0.64 -3.42
N GLU A 244 7.21 -1.90 -3.23
CA GLU A 244 8.42 -2.20 -2.45
C GLU A 244 9.63 -1.46 -3.03
N ARG A 245 9.85 -1.50 -4.35
CA ARG A 245 10.94 -0.74 -5.00
C ARG A 245 10.80 0.77 -4.88
N ALA A 246 9.59 1.31 -4.91
CA ALA A 246 9.32 2.73 -4.73
C ALA A 246 9.48 3.19 -3.27
N MET A 247 9.25 2.31 -2.30
CA MET A 247 9.47 2.57 -0.86
C MET A 247 10.92 2.31 -0.43
N LEU A 248 11.66 1.42 -1.12
CA LEU A 248 13.04 1.02 -0.78
C LEU A 248 14.13 1.91 -1.38
N ASN A 249 13.80 2.86 -2.27
CA ASN A 249 14.76 3.82 -2.79
C ASN A 249 14.61 5.16 -2.08
N LEU A 250 15.36 5.35 -0.98
CA LEU A 250 16.10 6.57 -0.62
C LEU A 250 16.66 6.42 0.81
N SER A 251 17.69 5.58 0.97
CA SER A 251 18.70 5.76 2.01
C SER A 251 19.83 6.62 1.45
N PRO A 252 20.26 7.70 2.12
CA PRO A 252 21.24 8.65 1.58
C PRO A 252 22.65 8.07 1.71
N SER A 253 23.13 7.33 0.71
CA SER A 253 24.55 6.94 0.63
C SER A 253 24.97 6.45 -0.76
N LYS A 254 24.85 7.28 -1.82
CA LYS A 254 25.77 7.26 -3.01
C LYS A 254 25.87 8.62 -3.72
N LEU A 255 25.78 9.74 -3.00
CA LEU A 255 26.24 11.05 -3.52
C LEU A 255 27.67 11.40 -3.08
N TYR A 256 28.52 10.40 -2.94
CA TYR A 256 29.96 10.57 -2.94
C TYR A 256 30.58 9.44 -3.78
N THR A 257 30.66 9.68 -5.09
CA THR A 257 31.74 9.32 -6.02
C THR A 257 31.19 9.56 -7.41
N GLU A 258 31.30 10.80 -7.89
CA GLU A 258 31.53 11.19 -9.30
C GLU A 258 31.33 12.73 -9.45
N ARG A 259 31.98 13.54 -8.61
CA ARG A 259 32.34 14.92 -8.97
C ARG A 259 33.77 15.16 -8.53
N ARG A 260 34.68 14.46 -9.20
CA ARG A 260 36.09 14.85 -9.22
C ARG A 260 36.19 16.02 -10.22
N PRO A 261 36.57 17.23 -9.79
CA PRO A 261 36.90 18.29 -10.74
C PRO A 261 38.14 17.86 -11.56
N PRO A 262 38.22 18.22 -12.85
CA PRO A 262 39.43 17.96 -13.62
C PRO A 262 40.62 18.68 -12.96
N ALA A 263 41.67 17.91 -12.70
CA ALA A 263 42.94 18.43 -12.25
C ALA A 263 43.47 19.40 -13.30
N ALA A 264 43.55 20.68 -12.94
CA ALA A 264 44.29 21.67 -13.69
C ALA A 264 45.78 21.30 -13.64
N VAL A 265 46.29 20.78 -14.75
CA VAL A 265 47.73 20.70 -14.98
C VAL A 265 48.19 22.11 -15.35
N SER A 266 48.80 22.81 -14.40
CA SER A 266 49.62 23.98 -14.71
C SER A 266 50.94 23.82 -14.00
N ARG A 267 51.95 23.59 -14.83
CA ARG A 267 53.36 23.38 -14.53
C ARG A 267 54.05 24.73 -14.54
N ALA A 268 54.63 25.15 -13.43
CA ALA A 268 55.80 26.03 -13.39
C ALA A 268 56.54 25.88 -12.04
N PRO A 269 57.89 25.91 -12.02
CA PRO A 269 58.67 25.40 -10.91
C PRO A 269 58.94 26.42 -9.80
N ALA A 270 59.31 25.87 -8.65
CA ALA A 270 59.72 26.51 -7.41
C ALA A 270 60.93 27.45 -7.55
N VAL A 271 61.08 28.37 -6.59
CA VAL A 271 62.32 28.63 -5.81
C VAL A 271 62.05 29.67 -4.70
N SER A 272 62.32 29.21 -3.47
CA SER A 272 62.95 29.85 -2.29
C SER A 272 62.49 31.19 -1.69
N THR A 273 62.25 31.08 -0.37
CA THR A 273 62.32 32.03 0.77
C THR A 273 63.62 32.86 0.86
N PRO A 274 63.91 33.70 1.90
CA PRO A 274 63.12 34.14 3.08
C PRO A 274 63.24 35.66 3.40
N THR A 275 62.65 36.06 4.54
CA THR A 275 63.25 36.95 5.59
C THR A 275 62.55 38.31 5.78
N GLY A 276 62.15 38.57 7.04
CA GLY A 276 62.44 39.86 7.66
C GLY A 276 61.28 40.70 8.20
N ILE A 277 61.07 40.60 9.52
CA ILE A 277 61.08 41.74 10.47
C ILE A 277 60.01 42.86 10.29
N ASN A 278 59.01 42.78 11.19
CA ASN A 278 58.68 43.76 12.25
C ASN A 278 58.04 45.13 11.95
N MET A 279 57.14 45.48 12.88
CA MET A 279 56.70 46.79 13.38
C MET A 279 55.45 47.49 12.81
N SER A 280 54.68 47.96 13.81
CA SER A 280 53.77 49.12 13.87
C SER A 280 52.35 48.94 13.33
N ALA A 281 51.34 48.86 14.20
CA ALA A 281 50.76 49.90 15.05
C ALA A 281 49.77 50.80 14.29
N MET A 282 48.49 50.68 14.66
CA MET A 282 47.58 51.79 15.04
C MET A 282 46.13 51.30 15.04
N MET A 283 45.54 51.23 16.23
CA MET A 283 44.10 51.43 16.44
C MET A 283 43.82 52.95 16.34
N PRO A 284 42.60 53.42 16.04
CA PRO A 284 41.60 53.54 17.11
C PRO A 284 40.15 53.25 16.72
N THR A 285 39.45 52.62 17.68
CA THR A 285 38.19 53.03 18.33
C THR A 285 37.16 53.87 17.54
N GLY A 286 35.93 53.35 17.44
CA GLY A 286 34.73 54.12 17.09
C GLY A 286 33.43 53.32 17.23
N LEU A 287 32.88 53.30 18.44
CA LEU A 287 31.54 52.82 18.83
C LEU A 287 30.43 53.78 18.33
N ILE A 288 29.17 53.37 18.55
CA ILE A 288 27.88 54.12 18.55
C ILE A 288 27.03 53.88 17.28
N GLN A 289 25.72 53.61 17.28
CA GLN A 289 24.67 53.27 18.26
C GLN A 289 23.36 53.22 17.43
N LEU A 290 22.48 52.24 17.66
CA LEU A 290 21.10 52.23 17.16
C LEU A 290 20.20 53.18 17.97
N PRO A 291 19.16 53.78 17.34
CA PRO A 291 17.82 53.73 17.95
C PRO A 291 16.71 53.47 16.89
N LEU A 292 15.85 52.47 17.10
CA LEU A 292 14.51 52.52 17.74
C LEU A 292 13.35 52.82 16.75
N CYS A 293 12.37 51.92 16.77
CA CYS A 293 11.04 52.02 16.15
C CYS A 293 10.19 53.14 16.80
N PRO A 294 9.09 53.53 16.13
CA PRO A 294 7.85 53.84 16.82
C PRO A 294 6.69 52.96 16.36
N ASP A 295 5.85 52.61 17.33
CA ASP A 295 4.57 51.89 17.22
C ASP A 295 3.38 52.89 17.20
N PRO A 296 2.11 52.45 17.11
CA PRO A 296 1.08 53.05 16.25
C PRO A 296 0.17 54.09 16.94
N MET A 297 -0.49 54.90 16.12
CA MET A 297 -1.67 55.69 16.48
C MET A 297 -2.68 55.56 15.34
N ASP A 298 -3.90 55.11 15.64
CA ASP A 298 -5.08 55.90 15.31
C ASP A 298 -6.36 55.38 15.98
N LEU A 299 -7.08 56.36 16.51
CA LEU A 299 -8.31 56.30 17.28
C LEU A 299 -9.53 56.30 16.35
N LEU A 300 -10.51 55.45 16.71
CA LEU A 300 -11.98 55.59 16.72
C LEU A 300 -12.64 56.88 16.15
N PRO A 301 -13.89 56.79 15.63
CA PRO A 301 -15.08 56.33 16.36
C PRO A 301 -15.86 55.15 15.75
#